data_AF-A0A830GPQ1-F1
#
_entry.id   AF-A0A830GPQ1-F1
#
_cell.length_a   1.000
_cell.length_b   1.000
_cell.length_c   1.000
_cell.angle_alpha   90.00
_cell.angle_beta   90.00
_cell.angle_gamma   90.00
#
_symmetry.space_group_name_H-M   'P 1'
#
loop_
_entity.id
_entity.type
_entity.pdbx_description
1 polymer ?
#
loop_
_entity_poly.entity_id
_entity_poly.type
_entity_poly.pdbx_seq_one_letter_code
_entity_poly.pdbx_strand_id
1 'polypeptide(L)'
;MERRLLVGFSLVVVVAAVAVGPLGVAGESTRSTTDDASVTVESIPDGSLTLERGRFGSGRYHIDAPPAVVSVSGVTGTPVLRYTIDVPGVWLTATSRYEIAGREGRLQLRPSPVTVSPDRVDRRQYDAIVAVWVQSGERDRAVLQRRVTLEVVS
;
A
#
# COMPACT_ATOMS: atom_id res chain seq x y z
N MET A 1 16.68 -56.21 -19.77
CA MET A 1 16.41 -55.42 -18.55
C MET A 1 16.60 -53.95 -18.90
N GLU A 2 15.54 -53.29 -19.33
CA GLU A 2 15.60 -51.92 -19.85
C GLU A 2 15.31 -50.91 -18.73
N ARG A 3 16.24 -49.96 -18.56
CA ARG A 3 16.20 -48.90 -17.53
C ARG A 3 15.03 -47.95 -17.82
N ARG A 4 14.05 -47.95 -16.92
CA ARG A 4 12.98 -46.93 -16.86
C ARG A 4 13.61 -45.58 -16.47
N LEU A 5 13.64 -44.65 -17.42
CA LEU A 5 14.01 -43.25 -17.18
C LEU A 5 12.80 -42.52 -16.58
N LEU A 6 12.82 -42.33 -15.26
CA LEU A 6 11.89 -41.43 -14.56
C LEU A 6 12.30 -39.99 -14.85
N VAL A 7 11.55 -39.31 -15.72
CA VAL A 7 11.66 -37.86 -15.93
C VAL A 7 11.01 -37.18 -14.73
N GLY A 8 11.82 -36.75 -13.76
CA GLY A 8 11.38 -35.95 -12.63
C GLY A 8 11.07 -34.52 -13.08
N PHE A 9 9.79 -34.16 -13.06
CA PHE A 9 9.34 -32.79 -13.29
C PHE A 9 9.59 -31.97 -12.02
N SER A 10 10.81 -31.44 -11.89
CA SER A 10 11.21 -30.61 -10.76
C SER A 10 10.53 -29.24 -10.84
N LEU A 11 9.42 -29.07 -10.12
CA LEU A 11 8.74 -27.79 -9.92
C LEU A 11 9.63 -26.89 -9.04
N VAL A 12 10.41 -26.01 -9.66
CA VAL A 12 11.17 -24.97 -8.94
C VAL A 12 10.20 -23.84 -8.57
N VAL A 13 9.67 -23.88 -7.35
CA VAL A 13 8.94 -22.73 -6.78
C VAL A 13 9.99 -21.74 -6.31
N VAL A 14 10.19 -20.67 -7.10
CA VAL A 14 11.01 -19.52 -6.70
C VAL A 14 10.25 -18.76 -5.62
N VAL A 15 10.56 -19.05 -4.35
CA VAL A 15 10.13 -18.21 -3.23
C VAL A 15 11.02 -16.97 -3.25
N ALA A 16 10.50 -15.87 -3.79
CA ALA A 16 11.15 -14.57 -3.70
C ALA A 16 11.12 -14.13 -2.22
N ALA A 17 12.20 -14.41 -1.50
CA ALA A 17 12.43 -13.85 -0.18
C ALA A 17 12.69 -12.35 -0.33
N VAL A 18 11.67 -11.52 -0.13
CA VAL A 18 11.85 -10.08 0.04
C VAL A 18 12.50 -9.88 1.40
N ALA A 19 13.82 -9.73 1.38
CA ALA A 19 14.61 -9.40 2.55
C ALA A 19 14.18 -8.03 3.09
N VAL A 20 13.36 -8.02 4.13
CA VAL A 20 13.13 -6.82 4.95
C VAL A 20 14.23 -6.81 6.01
N GLY A 21 15.34 -6.13 5.71
CA GLY A 21 16.40 -5.89 6.67
C GLY A 21 15.98 -4.81 7.69
N PRO A 22 16.33 -4.95 8.98
CA PRO A 22 16.18 -3.89 9.96
C PRO A 22 17.40 -2.94 9.86
N LEU A 23 17.21 -1.71 10.34
CA LEU A 23 18.21 -0.65 10.56
C LEU A 23 18.43 0.31 9.37
N GLY A 24 18.29 1.59 9.70
CA GLY A 24 18.41 2.72 8.79
C GLY A 24 19.75 2.76 8.07
N VAL A 25 19.67 2.85 6.75
CA VAL A 25 20.75 3.34 5.90
C VAL A 25 20.17 4.58 5.23
N ALA A 26 20.77 5.72 5.53
CA ALA A 26 20.65 6.91 4.71
C ALA A 26 21.07 6.51 3.28
N GLY A 27 20.09 6.28 2.41
CA GLY A 27 20.29 5.92 1.02
C GLY A 27 20.85 7.11 0.27
N GLU A 28 22.18 7.18 0.25
CA GLU A 28 23.04 7.68 -0.83
C GLU A 28 22.29 8.40 -1.97
N SER A 29 22.41 9.73 -1.99
CA SER A 29 21.94 10.59 -3.07
C SER A 29 22.67 10.29 -4.38
N THR A 30 22.22 9.26 -5.11
CA THR A 30 22.56 9.11 -6.51
C THR A 30 21.73 10.12 -7.30
N ARG A 31 22.28 11.33 -7.49
CA ARG A 31 21.77 12.29 -8.47
C ARG A 31 21.76 11.63 -9.85
N SER A 32 20.57 11.36 -10.40
CA SER A 32 20.34 11.36 -11.85
C SER A 32 18.85 11.31 -12.23
N THR A 33 18.49 12.29 -13.05
CA THR A 33 17.31 12.43 -13.95
C THR A 33 15.97 12.80 -13.32
N THR A 34 15.90 14.08 -12.94
CA THR A 34 14.79 15.07 -12.96
C THR A 34 13.45 14.80 -12.26
N ASP A 35 13.12 13.58 -11.83
CA ASP A 35 11.94 13.34 -10.97
C ASP A 35 12.37 12.84 -9.59
N ASP A 36 12.30 13.68 -8.55
CA ASP A 36 12.69 13.31 -7.19
C ASP A 36 11.81 14.02 -6.15
N ALA A 37 11.57 13.35 -5.02
CA ALA A 37 10.92 13.93 -3.86
C ALA A 37 11.32 13.20 -2.57
N SER A 38 11.66 13.99 -1.55
CA SER A 38 11.83 13.50 -0.18
C SER A 38 10.48 13.51 0.53
N VAL A 39 10.04 12.33 0.97
CA VAL A 39 8.75 12.14 1.64
C VAL A 39 8.97 11.43 2.95
N THR A 40 8.41 12.00 4.02
CA THR A 40 8.40 11.42 5.37
C THR A 40 6.96 11.22 5.82
N VAL A 41 6.64 10.05 6.38
CA VAL A 41 5.31 9.81 6.93
C VAL A 41 5.26 10.31 8.37
N GLU A 42 4.34 11.22 8.65
CA GLU A 42 4.06 11.74 9.99
C GLU A 42 3.08 10.85 10.74
N SER A 43 2.02 10.40 10.06
CA SER A 43 0.99 9.55 10.67
C SER A 43 0.27 8.68 9.64
N ILE A 44 -0.28 7.57 10.12
CA ILE A 44 -1.16 6.66 9.37
C ILE A 44 -2.39 6.30 10.24
N PRO A 45 -3.49 5.81 9.64
CA PRO A 45 -4.66 5.36 10.39
C PRO A 45 -4.40 4.00 11.07
N ASP A 46 -3.53 3.98 12.08
CA ASP A 46 -3.24 2.78 12.89
C ASP A 46 -4.25 2.71 14.05
N GLY A 47 -5.02 1.62 14.12
CA GLY A 47 -6.05 1.41 15.15
C GLY A 47 -7.34 2.24 14.98
N SER A 48 -7.48 2.99 13.90
CA SER A 48 -8.66 3.81 13.59
C SER A 48 -9.22 3.53 12.19
N LEU A 49 -8.88 2.37 11.63
CA LEU A 49 -9.27 1.96 10.29
C LEU A 49 -10.48 1.03 10.40
N THR A 50 -11.61 1.42 9.81
CA THR A 50 -12.85 0.66 9.90
C THR A 50 -13.39 0.28 8.51
N LEU A 51 -14.14 -0.81 8.49
CA LEU A 51 -14.92 -1.27 7.36
C LEU A 51 -16.40 -1.10 7.73
N GLU A 52 -17.01 -0.02 7.24
CA GLU A 52 -18.35 0.38 7.66
C GLU A 52 -19.42 -0.08 6.68
N ARG A 53 -20.55 -0.53 7.22
CA ARG A 53 -21.71 -0.91 6.41
C ARG A 53 -22.49 0.32 5.94
N GLY A 54 -22.72 0.40 4.63
CA GLY A 54 -23.61 1.40 4.06
C GLY A 54 -25.05 1.21 4.57
N ARG A 55 -25.65 2.29 5.08
CA ARG A 55 -26.99 2.29 5.69
C ARG A 55 -28.14 2.29 4.67
N PHE A 56 -27.83 2.54 3.40
CA PHE A 56 -28.78 2.64 2.31
C PHE A 56 -28.36 1.77 1.12
N GLY A 57 -29.35 1.27 0.36
CA GLY A 57 -29.10 0.46 -0.83
C GLY A 57 -28.63 -0.97 -0.52
N SER A 58 -27.61 -1.44 -1.24
CA SER A 58 -27.12 -2.84 -1.23
C SER A 58 -26.39 -3.26 0.05
N GLY A 59 -26.32 -2.39 1.07
CA GLY A 59 -25.68 -2.69 2.36
C GLY A 59 -24.19 -2.99 2.25
N ARG A 60 -23.52 -2.51 1.18
CA ARG A 60 -22.10 -2.76 0.91
C ARG A 60 -21.23 -2.08 1.95
N TYR A 61 -20.10 -2.70 2.22
CA TYR A 61 -19.11 -2.16 3.12
C TYR A 61 -18.15 -1.23 2.38
N HIS A 62 -17.62 -0.23 3.07
CA HIS A 62 -16.62 0.70 2.56
C HIS A 62 -15.55 0.94 3.63
N ILE A 63 -14.34 1.27 3.19
CA ILE A 63 -13.26 1.63 4.12
C ILE A 63 -13.53 3.06 4.60
N ASP A 64 -13.61 3.24 5.92
CA ASP A 64 -13.46 4.54 6.56
C ASP A 64 -12.09 4.61 7.24
N ALA A 65 -11.34 5.65 6.91
CA ALA A 65 -9.96 5.81 7.33
C ALA A 65 -9.67 7.30 7.51
N PRO A 66 -9.17 7.72 8.69
CA PRO A 66 -8.54 9.01 8.81
C PRO A 66 -7.41 9.17 7.78
N PRO A 67 -7.15 10.40 7.32
CA PRO A 67 -6.08 10.64 6.37
C PRO A 67 -4.72 10.24 6.97
N ALA A 68 -3.89 9.58 6.17
CA ALA A 68 -2.46 9.52 6.46
C ALA A 68 -1.84 10.89 6.20
N VAL A 69 -0.83 11.27 6.97
CA VAL A 69 -0.18 12.58 6.84
C VAL A 69 1.28 12.40 6.50
N VAL A 70 1.74 13.13 5.48
CA VAL A 70 3.12 13.10 5.01
C VAL A 70 3.67 14.51 4.87
N SER A 71 4.98 14.67 5.10
CA SER A 71 5.72 15.89 4.75
C SER A 71 6.52 15.63 3.48
N VAL A 72 6.38 16.52 2.50
CA VAL A 72 7.06 16.46 1.20
C VAL A 72 8.04 17.63 1.07
N SER A 73 9.24 17.36 0.56
CA SER A 73 10.29 18.35 0.35
C SER A 73 11.23 17.97 -0.79
N GLY A 74 11.96 18.94 -1.33
CA GLY A 74 12.99 18.71 -2.35
C GLY A 74 12.39 18.21 -3.66
N VAL A 75 11.20 18.69 -4.03
CA VAL A 75 10.51 18.18 -5.22
C VAL A 75 11.15 18.71 -6.49
N THR A 76 11.53 17.79 -7.37
CA THR A 76 11.98 18.07 -8.73
C THR A 76 11.14 17.23 -9.70
N GLY A 77 10.72 17.82 -10.83
CA GLY A 77 9.95 17.12 -11.87
C GLY A 77 8.50 16.83 -11.47
N THR A 78 8.01 15.65 -11.87
CA THR A 78 6.61 15.21 -11.67
C THR A 78 6.53 13.89 -10.89
N PRO A 79 7.04 13.82 -9.65
CA PRO A 79 6.89 12.63 -8.83
C PRO A 79 5.42 12.43 -8.45
N VAL A 80 5.05 11.15 -8.29
CA VAL A 80 3.69 10.74 -7.93
C VAL A 80 3.72 9.97 -6.62
N LEU A 81 2.95 10.43 -5.65
CA LEU A 81 2.69 9.71 -4.42
C LEU A 81 1.53 8.74 -4.60
N ARG A 82 1.72 7.48 -4.22
CA ARG A 82 0.68 6.46 -4.21
C ARG A 82 0.40 6.03 -2.77
N TYR A 83 -0.83 6.25 -2.33
CA TYR A 83 -1.34 5.80 -1.05
C TYR A 83 -2.26 4.62 -1.26
N THR A 84 -1.98 3.49 -0.61
CA THR A 84 -2.75 2.26 -0.78
C THR A 84 -3.14 1.69 0.59
N ILE A 85 -4.40 1.28 0.70
CA ILE A 85 -4.90 0.41 1.76
C ILE A 85 -5.34 -0.88 1.09
N ASP A 86 -4.60 -1.96 1.34
CA ASP A 86 -4.90 -3.28 0.81
C ASP A 86 -5.45 -4.18 1.92
N VAL A 87 -6.57 -4.86 1.66
CA VAL A 87 -7.22 -5.78 2.60
C VAL A 87 -7.37 -7.14 1.92
N PRO A 88 -6.31 -7.98 1.96
CA PRO A 88 -6.30 -9.27 1.28
C PRO A 88 -7.44 -10.20 1.71
N GLY A 89 -7.88 -10.10 2.97
CA GLY A 89 -8.92 -10.97 3.51
C GLY A 89 -10.30 -10.84 2.85
N VAL A 90 -10.57 -9.71 2.19
CA VAL A 90 -11.85 -9.42 1.51
C VAL A 90 -11.68 -9.02 0.03
N TRP A 91 -10.44 -9.11 -0.48
CA TRP A 91 -10.04 -8.71 -1.84
C TRP A 91 -10.46 -7.29 -2.18
N LEU A 92 -10.11 -6.36 -1.28
CA LEU A 92 -10.42 -4.94 -1.41
C LEU A 92 -9.12 -4.15 -1.35
N THR A 93 -8.86 -3.35 -2.38
CA THR A 93 -7.70 -2.46 -2.44
C THR A 93 -8.17 -1.05 -2.76
N ALA A 94 -7.94 -0.11 -1.85
CA ALA A 94 -8.15 1.31 -2.07
C ALA A 94 -6.82 1.96 -2.43
N THR A 95 -6.74 2.61 -3.59
CA THR A 95 -5.51 3.30 -4.02
C THR A 95 -5.82 4.72 -4.49
N SER A 96 -5.03 5.68 -4.02
CA SER A 96 -5.06 7.08 -4.43
C SER A 96 -3.69 7.51 -4.92
N ARG A 97 -3.67 8.33 -5.97
CA ARG A 97 -2.46 8.89 -6.56
C ARG A 97 -2.49 10.40 -6.42
N TYR A 98 -1.34 10.97 -6.09
CA TYR A 98 -1.15 12.39 -5.87
C TYR A 98 0.07 12.84 -6.66
N GLU A 99 -0.15 13.62 -7.71
CA GLU A 99 0.94 14.36 -8.36
C GLU A 99 1.41 15.45 -7.40
N ILE A 100 2.73 15.47 -7.13
CA ILE A 100 3.33 16.41 -6.19
C ILE A 100 4.29 17.40 -6.85
N ALA A 101 4.28 17.50 -8.19
CA ALA A 101 5.05 18.48 -8.95
C ALA A 101 4.88 19.91 -8.38
N GLY A 102 6.01 20.54 -8.02
CA GLY A 102 6.02 21.88 -7.42
C GLY A 102 5.28 22.01 -6.08
N ARG A 103 4.95 20.89 -5.42
CA ARG A 103 4.21 20.87 -4.16
C ARG A 103 5.10 20.38 -3.02
N GLU A 104 5.36 21.27 -2.09
CA GLU A 104 6.08 20.98 -0.85
C GLU A 104 5.19 21.21 0.38
N GLY A 105 5.62 20.67 1.52
CA GLY A 105 4.93 20.80 2.79
C GLY A 105 4.05 19.60 3.14
N ARG A 106 3.09 19.84 4.03
CA ARG A 106 2.28 18.80 4.65
C ARG A 106 1.09 18.41 3.76
N LEU A 107 0.94 17.12 3.47
CA LEU A 107 -0.16 16.56 2.68
C LEU A 107 -0.96 15.54 3.46
N GLN A 108 -2.28 15.57 3.27
CA GLN A 108 -3.20 14.57 3.77
C GLN A 108 -3.58 13.61 2.64
N LEU A 109 -3.28 12.33 2.82
CA LEU A 109 -3.55 11.25 1.88
C LEU A 109 -4.79 10.50 2.36
N ARG A 110 -5.82 10.45 1.51
CA ARG A 110 -7.07 9.74 1.75
C ARG A 110 -7.17 8.57 0.79
N PRO A 111 -7.74 7.43 1.19
CA PRO A 111 -7.98 6.34 0.27
C PRO A 111 -9.11 6.71 -0.70
N SER A 112 -9.03 6.20 -1.93
CA SER A 112 -10.12 6.33 -2.89
C SER A 112 -11.31 5.51 -2.40
N PRO A 113 -12.55 6.00 -2.60
CA PRO A 113 -13.73 5.28 -2.18
C PRO A 113 -13.83 3.94 -2.93
N VAL A 114 -13.89 2.86 -2.19
CA VAL A 114 -14.09 1.50 -2.69
C VAL A 114 -15.11 0.79 -1.83
N THR A 115 -15.82 -0.17 -2.43
CA THR A 115 -16.84 -0.94 -1.71
C THR A 115 -16.66 -2.43 -1.91
N VAL A 116 -17.06 -3.20 -0.90
CA VAL A 116 -17.06 -4.66 -0.94
C VAL A 116 -18.45 -5.21 -0.62
N SER A 117 -18.80 -6.33 -1.25
CA SER A 117 -20.09 -6.98 -1.01
C SER A 117 -20.14 -7.58 0.40
N PRO A 118 -21.32 -7.57 1.06
CA PRO A 118 -21.48 -8.15 2.39
C PRO A 118 -21.08 -9.63 2.48
N ASP A 119 -21.30 -10.39 1.41
CA ASP A 119 -21.00 -11.83 1.37
C ASP A 119 -19.50 -12.15 1.49
N ARG A 120 -18.62 -11.17 1.30
CA ARG A 120 -17.17 -11.31 1.51
C ARG A 120 -16.73 -10.96 2.93
N VAL A 121 -17.61 -10.38 3.74
CA VAL A 121 -17.31 -9.94 5.10
C VAL A 121 -17.85 -10.99 6.08
N ASP A 122 -16.97 -11.95 6.41
CA ASP A 122 -17.23 -13.10 7.28
C ASP A 122 -16.64 -12.96 8.70
N ARG A 123 -15.83 -11.93 8.95
CA ARG A 123 -15.12 -11.70 10.22
C ARG A 123 -15.39 -10.30 10.75
N ARG A 124 -15.10 -10.11 12.04
CA ARG A 124 -15.18 -8.81 12.72
C ARG A 124 -13.93 -7.96 12.54
N GLN A 125 -12.82 -8.56 12.11
CA GLN A 125 -11.55 -7.88 11.90
C GLN A 125 -10.76 -8.54 10.77
N TYR A 126 -9.96 -7.73 10.07
CA TYR A 126 -9.04 -8.18 9.03
C TYR A 126 -7.68 -7.51 9.19
N ASP A 127 -6.63 -8.18 8.70
CA ASP A 127 -5.35 -7.52 8.47
C ASP A 127 -5.43 -6.65 7.21
N ALA A 128 -4.96 -5.42 7.33
CA ALA A 128 -4.78 -4.50 6.22
C ALA A 128 -3.31 -4.08 6.10
N ILE A 129 -2.91 -3.73 4.88
CA ILE A 129 -1.59 -3.19 4.58
C ILE A 129 -1.77 -1.75 4.13
N VAL A 130 -1.26 -0.81 4.92
CA VAL A 130 -1.18 0.60 4.56
C VAL A 130 0.19 0.86 3.98
N ALA A 131 0.24 1.38 2.75
CA ALA A 131 1.49 1.65 2.06
C ALA A 131 1.50 3.03 1.41
N VAL A 132 2.67 3.68 1.47
CA VAL A 132 2.97 4.94 0.80
C VAL A 132 4.17 4.71 -0.09
N TRP A 133 4.01 4.98 -1.38
CA TRP A 133 5.06 4.85 -2.38
C TRP A 133 5.29 6.19 -3.06
N VAL A 134 6.54 6.49 -3.38
CA VAL A 134 6.91 7.59 -4.28
C VAL A 134 7.35 6.96 -5.58
N GLN A 135 6.70 7.35 -6.66
CA GLN A 135 7.13 7.05 -8.02
C GLN A 135 7.89 8.26 -8.56
N SER A 136 9.13 8.01 -8.99
CA SER A 136 10.06 8.98 -9.57
C SER A 136 10.51 8.45 -10.93
N GLY A 137 9.95 8.98 -12.02
CA GLY A 137 10.09 8.41 -13.35
C GLY A 137 9.59 6.96 -13.40
N GLU A 138 10.47 6.01 -13.76
CA GLU A 138 10.19 4.57 -13.82
C GLU A 138 10.45 3.83 -12.49
N ARG A 139 10.93 4.53 -11.45
CA ARG A 139 11.30 3.91 -10.17
C ARG A 139 10.20 4.09 -9.13
N ASP A 140 9.73 2.97 -8.57
CA ASP A 140 8.88 2.95 -7.39
C ASP A 140 9.72 2.76 -6.13
N ARG A 141 9.56 3.65 -5.14
CA ARG A 141 10.21 3.56 -3.84
C ARG A 141 9.17 3.49 -2.73
N ALA A 142 9.24 2.46 -1.89
CA ALA A 142 8.45 2.39 -0.67
C ALA A 142 8.94 3.47 0.32
N VAL A 143 8.04 4.33 0.76
CA VAL A 143 8.29 5.24 1.89
C VAL A 143 7.86 4.56 3.19
N LEU A 144 6.72 3.87 3.14
CA LEU A 144 6.16 3.12 4.26
C LEU A 144 5.39 1.92 3.72
N GLN A 145 5.49 0.81 4.43
CA GLN A 145 4.57 -0.31 4.31
C GLN A 145 4.34 -0.88 5.70
N ARG A 146 3.11 -0.86 6.20
CA ARG A 146 2.78 -1.28 7.55
C ARG A 146 1.50 -2.09 7.58
N ARG A 147 1.52 -3.17 8.37
CA ARG A 147 0.32 -3.95 8.69
C ARG A 147 -0.43 -3.25 9.81
N VAL A 148 -1.74 -3.11 9.65
CA VAL A 148 -2.68 -2.53 10.64
C VAL A 148 -3.92 -3.41 10.71
N THR A 149 -4.69 -3.26 11.79
CA THR A 149 -5.97 -3.96 11.95
C THR A 149 -7.10 -3.10 11.38
N LEU A 150 -7.97 -3.73 10.57
CA LEU A 150 -9.22 -3.17 10.07
C LEU A 150 -10.37 -3.79 10.86
N GLU A 151 -11.14 -2.97 11.56
CA GLU A 151 -12.32 -3.42 12.30
C GLU A 151 -13.59 -3.30 11.46
N VAL A 152 -14.49 -4.28 11.55
CA VAL A 152 -15.78 -4.24 10.85
C VAL A 152 -16.83 -3.61 11.76
N VAL A 153 -17.46 -2.54 11.30
CA VAL A 153 -18.51 -1.82 12.03
C VAL A 153 -19.82 -1.83 11.24
N SER A 154 -20.93 -1.95 11.95
CA SER A 154 -22.28 -2.15 11.40
C SER A 154 -23.13 -0.90 11.46
#